data_AF-A0A2P5FAU1-F1
#
_entry.id   AF-A0A2P5FAU1-F1
#
_cell.length_a   1.000
_cell.length_b   1.000
_cell.length_c   1.000
_cell.angle_alpha   90.00
_cell.angle_beta   90.00
_cell.angle_gamma   90.00
#
_symmetry.space_group_name_H-M   'P 1'
#
loop_
_entity.id
_entity.type
_entity.pdbx_description
1 polymer ?
#
loop_
_entity_poly.entity_id
_entity_poly.type
_entity_poly.pdbx_seq_one_letter_code
_entity_poly.pdbx_strand_id
1 'polypeptide(L)'
;MQGKYLLQDRTFNSLLKSSSERELEKAAKEVSEVLKIVEEEGLGHNNNFFGGETMNMVDIAYGWLAHWFECIEEVVGVKLLNPMTFPRLCAWIENFKQVPVIKENLPDRIKLMAFLESKREMSISYRTKNK
;
A
#
# COMPACT_ATOMS: atom_id res chain seq x y z
N MET A 1 -8.15 -17.89 -10.82
CA MET A 1 -8.35 -16.64 -10.05
C MET A 1 -7.33 -16.44 -8.92
N GLN A 2 -6.71 -17.48 -8.33
CA GLN A 2 -5.71 -17.32 -7.24
C GLN A 2 -4.41 -16.59 -7.63
N GLY A 3 -3.99 -16.65 -8.91
CA GLY A 3 -2.74 -16.04 -9.36
C GLY A 3 -2.70 -14.51 -9.31
N LYS A 4 -3.85 -13.81 -9.41
CA LYS A 4 -3.90 -12.34 -9.40
C LYS A 4 -3.70 -11.74 -8.00
N TYR A 5 -4.20 -12.40 -6.96
CA TYR A 5 -4.02 -11.94 -5.57
C TYR A 5 -2.55 -12.08 -5.11
N LEU A 6 -1.87 -13.15 -5.53
CA LEU A 6 -0.44 -13.34 -5.26
C LEU A 6 0.45 -12.32 -5.99
N LEU A 7 -0.03 -11.76 -7.11
CA LEU A 7 0.71 -10.74 -7.86
C LEU A 7 0.68 -9.39 -7.15
N GLN A 8 -0.47 -8.97 -6.59
CA GLN A 8 -0.52 -7.73 -5.80
C GLN A 8 0.41 -7.80 -4.58
N ASP A 9 0.32 -8.87 -3.78
CA ASP A 9 1.18 -9.04 -2.60
C ASP A 9 2.67 -9.09 -2.99
N ARG A 10 3.02 -9.75 -4.11
CA ARG A 10 4.39 -9.73 -4.64
C ARG A 10 4.84 -8.33 -5.07
N THR A 11 3.99 -7.59 -5.78
CA THR A 11 4.32 -6.26 -6.32
C THR A 11 4.53 -5.24 -5.22
N PHE A 12 3.68 -5.20 -4.19
CA PHE A 12 3.87 -4.29 -3.07
C PHE A 12 5.07 -4.67 -2.18
N ASN A 13 5.30 -5.97 -1.97
CA ASN A 13 6.49 -6.44 -1.25
C ASN A 13 7.79 -6.14 -1.98
N SER A 14 7.80 -6.02 -3.31
CA SER A 14 9.01 -5.71 -4.07
C SER A 14 9.53 -4.31 -3.74
N LEU A 15 8.62 -3.37 -3.44
CA LEU A 15 8.95 -2.01 -3.05
C LEU A 15 9.79 -1.99 -1.76
N LEU A 16 9.30 -2.67 -0.71
CA LEU A 16 10.00 -2.76 0.58
C LEU A 16 11.33 -3.52 0.49
N LYS A 17 11.44 -4.49 -0.42
CA LYS A 17 12.64 -5.34 -0.58
C LYS A 17 13.68 -4.80 -1.55
N SER A 18 13.38 -3.70 -2.25
CA SER A 18 14.31 -3.04 -3.17
C SER A 18 15.62 -2.70 -2.47
N SER A 19 16.75 -3.05 -3.11
CA SER A 19 18.10 -2.83 -2.56
C SER A 19 19.00 -1.98 -3.44
N SER A 20 18.49 -1.58 -4.60
CA SER A 20 19.14 -0.64 -5.52
C SER A 20 18.10 0.30 -6.10
N GLU A 21 18.55 1.46 -6.59
CA GLU A 21 17.71 2.46 -7.25
C GLU A 21 16.92 1.86 -8.42
N ARG A 22 17.58 1.07 -9.28
CA ARG A 22 16.91 0.36 -10.40
C ARG A 22 15.80 -0.58 -9.94
N GLU A 23 16.01 -1.32 -8.85
CA GLU A 23 14.96 -2.19 -8.30
C GLU A 23 13.81 -1.38 -7.72
N LEU A 24 14.11 -0.26 -7.05
CA LEU A 24 13.11 0.63 -6.47
C LEU A 24 12.26 1.30 -7.55
N GLU A 25 12.89 1.85 -8.60
CA GLU A 25 12.20 2.45 -9.75
C GLU A 25 11.26 1.46 -10.43
N LYS A 26 11.74 0.22 -10.66
CA LYS A 26 10.92 -0.84 -11.26
C LYS A 26 9.73 -1.18 -10.37
N ALA A 27 9.95 -1.39 -9.07
CA ALA A 27 8.90 -1.70 -8.12
C ALA A 27 7.87 -0.56 -8.02
N ALA A 28 8.33 0.68 -7.95
CA ALA A 28 7.50 1.88 -7.90
C ALA A 28 6.60 1.98 -9.13
N LYS A 29 7.14 1.69 -10.32
CA LYS A 29 6.36 1.67 -11.57
C LYS A 29 5.29 0.57 -11.54
N GLU A 30 5.65 -0.66 -11.20
CA GLU A 30 4.70 -1.79 -11.14
C GLU A 30 3.59 -1.54 -10.10
N VAL A 31 3.94 -0.98 -8.94
CA VAL A 31 2.96 -0.59 -7.91
C VAL A 31 2.04 0.52 -8.44
N SER A 32 2.59 1.54 -9.10
CA SER A 32 1.79 2.63 -9.67
C SER A 32 0.78 2.14 -10.71
N GLU A 33 1.15 1.17 -11.55
CA GLU A 33 0.24 0.53 -12.51
C GLU A 33 -0.91 -0.19 -11.81
N VAL A 34 -0.63 -0.89 -10.71
CA VAL A 34 -1.68 -1.55 -9.89
C VAL A 34 -2.59 -0.51 -9.23
N LEU A 35 -2.03 0.54 -8.64
CA LEU A 35 -2.80 1.62 -8.00
C LEU A 35 -3.71 2.33 -9.01
N LYS A 36 -3.25 2.48 -10.26
CA LYS A 36 -4.06 3.06 -11.34
C LYS A 36 -5.28 2.21 -11.66
N ILE A 37 -5.13 0.88 -11.72
CA ILE A 37 -6.27 -0.03 -11.91
C ILE A 37 -7.25 0.08 -10.73
N VAL A 38 -6.76 0.15 -9.50
CA VAL A 38 -7.61 0.32 -8.31
C VAL A 38 -8.36 1.66 -8.33
N GLU A 39 -7.68 2.73 -8.71
CA GLU A 39 -8.26 4.07 -8.87
C GLU A 39 -9.36 4.06 -9.94
N GLU A 40 -9.11 3.50 -11.12
CA GLU A 40 -10.01 3.54 -12.29
C GLU A 40 -11.18 2.55 -12.21
N GLU A 41 -10.92 1.32 -11.77
CA GLU A 41 -11.90 0.23 -11.82
C GLU A 41 -12.47 -0.13 -10.45
N GLY A 42 -11.75 0.18 -9.36
CA GLY A 42 -12.12 -0.25 -8.01
C GLY A 42 -13.08 0.71 -7.32
N LEU A 43 -12.84 2.02 -7.40
CA LEU A 43 -13.64 3.04 -6.71
C LEU A 43 -14.67 3.67 -7.65
N GLY A 44 -15.95 3.58 -7.29
CA GLY A 44 -17.03 4.25 -8.02
C GLY A 44 -16.88 5.78 -7.96
N HIS A 45 -17.40 6.48 -8.97
CA HIS A 45 -17.18 7.93 -9.14
C HIS A 45 -17.70 8.80 -7.98
N ASN A 46 -18.73 8.36 -7.25
CA ASN A 46 -19.36 9.10 -6.15
C ASN A 46 -19.42 8.29 -4.84
N ASN A 47 -18.57 7.28 -4.70
CA ASN A 47 -18.64 6.36 -3.57
C ASN A 47 -17.51 6.64 -2.57
N ASN A 48 -17.84 6.64 -1.28
CA ASN A 48 -16.86 6.80 -0.21
C ASN A 48 -16.00 5.55 -0.01
N PHE A 49 -16.52 4.39 -0.40
CA PHE A 49 -15.98 3.06 -0.18
C PHE A 49 -16.03 2.21 -1.46
N PHE A 50 -15.24 1.13 -1.51
CA PHE A 50 -15.39 0.09 -2.54
C PHE A 50 -16.80 -0.53 -2.49
N GLY A 51 -17.40 -0.62 -1.29
CA GLY A 51 -18.79 -1.01 -1.09
C GLY A 51 -19.85 0.05 -1.44
N GLY A 52 -19.47 1.23 -1.91
CA GLY A 52 -20.42 2.30 -2.20
C GLY A 52 -20.54 3.31 -1.06
N GLU A 53 -21.75 3.42 -0.51
CA GLU A 53 -22.05 4.28 0.65
C GLU A 53 -21.52 3.71 1.96
N THR A 54 -21.37 2.39 2.04
CA THR A 54 -20.91 1.66 3.24
C THR A 54 -19.75 0.75 2.90
N MET A 55 -18.89 0.48 3.90
CA MET A 55 -17.78 -0.46 3.72
C MET A 55 -18.25 -1.89 3.49
N ASN A 56 -17.52 -2.62 2.66
CA ASN A 56 -17.69 -4.05 2.47
C ASN A 56 -16.36 -4.81 2.66
N MET A 57 -16.35 -6.10 2.27
CA MET A 57 -15.16 -6.95 2.38
C MET A 57 -13.96 -6.45 1.56
N VAL A 58 -14.18 -5.77 0.44
CA VAL A 58 -13.13 -5.22 -0.42
C VAL A 58 -12.41 -4.07 0.28
N ASP A 59 -13.15 -3.20 0.98
CA ASP A 59 -12.56 -2.14 1.80
C ASP A 59 -11.61 -2.70 2.86
N ILE A 60 -11.99 -3.79 3.53
CA ILE A 60 -11.14 -4.44 4.52
C ILE A 60 -9.91 -5.09 3.87
N ALA A 61 -10.07 -5.74 2.71
CA ALA A 61 -8.97 -6.37 1.98
C ALA A 61 -7.91 -5.36 1.52
N TYR A 62 -8.32 -4.15 1.14
CA TYR A 62 -7.42 -3.06 0.76
C TYR A 62 -7.05 -2.14 1.94
N GLY A 63 -7.64 -2.33 3.12
CA GLY A 63 -7.48 -1.45 4.29
C GLY A 63 -6.03 -1.20 4.72
N TRP A 64 -5.12 -2.15 4.46
CA TRP A 64 -3.70 -1.98 4.72
C TRP A 64 -3.09 -0.82 3.91
N LEU A 65 -3.60 -0.52 2.71
CA LEU A 65 -3.16 0.63 1.89
C LEU A 65 -3.33 1.96 2.62
N ALA A 66 -4.35 2.07 3.48
CA ALA A 66 -4.68 3.32 4.15
C ALA A 66 -3.59 3.77 5.13
N HIS A 67 -2.85 2.84 5.75
CA HIS A 67 -1.91 3.16 6.82
C HIS A 67 -0.53 2.52 6.69
N TRP A 68 -0.44 1.25 6.25
CA TRP A 68 0.85 0.58 6.10
C TRP A 68 1.60 1.08 4.87
N PHE A 69 0.90 1.34 3.78
CA PHE A 69 1.54 1.74 2.54
C PHE A 69 2.20 3.12 2.65
N GLU A 70 1.59 4.07 3.35
CA GLU A 70 2.19 5.37 3.68
C GLU A 70 3.53 5.19 4.45
N CYS A 71 3.58 4.27 5.40
CA CYS A 71 4.81 3.96 6.12
C CYS A 71 5.86 3.29 5.20
N ILE A 72 5.44 2.43 4.27
CA ILE A 72 6.34 1.82 3.28
C ILE A 72 6.93 2.90 2.36
N GLU A 73 6.12 3.83 1.87
CA GLU A 73 6.56 4.98 1.05
C GLU A 73 7.71 5.73 1.73
N GLU A 74 7.57 6.04 3.01
CA GLU A 74 8.59 6.73 3.80
C GLU A 74 9.85 5.89 4.00
N VAL A 75 9.71 4.62 4.40
CA VAL A 75 10.85 3.71 4.62
C VAL A 75 11.69 3.51 3.37
N VAL A 76 11.08 3.52 2.19
CA VAL A 76 11.78 3.32 0.92
C VAL A 76 12.11 4.63 0.19
N GLY A 77 11.65 5.78 0.71
CA GLY A 77 11.95 7.11 0.19
C GLY A 77 11.24 7.44 -1.14
N VAL A 78 9.99 7.01 -1.32
CA VAL A 78 9.19 7.31 -2.53
C VAL A 78 7.84 7.92 -2.15
N LYS A 79 7.19 8.60 -3.10
CA LYS A 79 5.79 9.03 -2.96
C LYS A 79 5.00 8.64 -4.20
N LEU A 80 4.05 7.72 -4.03
CA LEU A 80 3.21 7.16 -5.09
C LEU A 80 1.76 7.64 -4.90
N LEU A 81 1.17 7.40 -3.73
CA LEU A 81 -0.17 7.88 -3.41
C LEU A 81 -0.16 9.41 -3.27
N ASN A 82 -0.76 10.07 -4.25
CA ASN A 82 -0.90 11.51 -4.26
C ASN A 82 -2.26 11.91 -4.84
N PRO A 83 -2.92 12.96 -4.32
CA PRO A 83 -4.25 13.35 -4.78
C PRO A 83 -4.32 13.80 -6.24
N MET A 84 -3.20 14.17 -6.87
CA MET A 84 -3.20 14.58 -8.28
C MET A 84 -3.32 13.39 -9.23
N THR A 85 -2.80 12.22 -8.84
CA THR A 85 -2.82 10.99 -9.66
C THR A 85 -3.90 10.01 -9.19
N PHE A 86 -4.15 9.93 -7.88
CA PHE A 86 -5.05 8.97 -7.26
C PHE A 86 -6.10 9.67 -6.36
N PRO A 87 -6.89 10.62 -6.89
CA PRO A 87 -7.82 11.41 -6.08
C PRO A 87 -8.86 10.56 -5.35
N ARG A 88 -9.44 9.53 -6.00
CA ARG A 88 -10.47 8.68 -5.37
C ARG A 88 -9.86 7.81 -4.29
N LEU A 89 -8.70 7.22 -4.54
CA LEU A 89 -8.01 6.38 -3.57
C LEU A 89 -7.55 7.20 -2.36
N CYS A 90 -7.03 8.41 -2.55
CA CYS A 90 -6.71 9.30 -1.45
C CYS A 90 -7.96 9.67 -0.61
N ALA A 91 -9.09 9.99 -1.26
CA ALA A 91 -10.34 10.24 -0.56
C ALA A 91 -10.84 9.00 0.23
N TRP A 92 -10.74 7.82 -0.38
CA TRP A 92 -11.06 6.55 0.26
C TRP A 92 -10.19 6.30 1.49
N ILE A 93 -8.87 6.55 1.43
CA ILE A 93 -7.95 6.38 2.57
C ILE A 93 -8.37 7.25 3.75
N GLU A 94 -8.69 8.52 3.50
CA GLU A 94 -9.14 9.43 4.55
C GLU A 94 -10.46 8.98 5.17
N ASN A 95 -11.44 8.61 4.33
CA ASN A 95 -12.72 8.10 4.80
C ASN A 95 -12.58 6.80 5.61
N PHE A 96 -11.77 5.85 5.13
CA PHE A 96 -11.51 4.56 5.77
C PHE A 96 -10.88 4.75 7.16
N LYS A 97 -9.88 5.63 7.28
CA LYS A 97 -9.23 5.98 8.56
C LYS A 97 -10.18 6.62 9.57
N GLN A 98 -11.27 7.26 9.12
CA GLN A 98 -12.25 7.89 10.04
C GLN A 98 -13.33 6.94 10.55
N VAL A 99 -13.46 5.72 10.01
CA VAL A 99 -14.41 4.75 10.55
C VAL A 99 -14.01 4.40 11.99
N PRO A 100 -14.90 4.50 13.00
CA PRO A 100 -14.53 4.36 14.42
C PRO A 100 -13.73 3.10 14.73
N VAL A 101 -14.22 1.93 14.30
CA VAL A 101 -13.55 0.64 14.54
C VAL A 101 -12.18 0.58 13.87
N ILE A 102 -11.99 1.22 12.71
CA ILE A 102 -10.68 1.27 12.05
C ILE A 102 -9.77 2.21 12.81
N LYS A 103 -10.21 3.45 13.06
CA LYS A 103 -9.47 4.49 13.75
C LYS A 103 -8.92 4.04 15.11
N GLU A 104 -9.72 3.30 15.86
CA GLU A 104 -9.37 2.77 17.19
C GLU A 104 -8.39 1.58 17.12
N ASN A 105 -8.27 0.91 15.97
CA ASN A 105 -7.45 -0.30 15.79
C ASN A 105 -6.27 -0.11 14.82
N LEU A 106 -6.01 1.11 14.33
CA LEU A 106 -4.80 1.38 13.57
C LEU A 106 -3.57 1.15 14.45
N PRO A 107 -2.51 0.54 13.92
CA PRO A 107 -1.30 0.29 14.67
C PRO A 107 -0.63 1.61 15.00
N ASP A 108 0.16 1.61 16.07
CA ASP A 108 1.03 2.74 16.36
C ASP A 108 2.03 2.94 15.21
N ARG A 109 2.04 4.16 14.66
CA ARG A 109 2.84 4.49 13.49
C ARG A 109 4.34 4.34 13.74
N ILE A 110 4.83 4.70 14.93
CA ILE A 110 6.25 4.61 15.27
C ILE A 110 6.69 3.15 15.31
N LYS A 111 5.92 2.28 15.97
CA LYS A 111 6.17 0.84 16.00
C LYS A 111 6.09 0.21 14.60
N LEU A 112 5.14 0.65 13.78
CA LEU A 112 5.00 0.16 12.42
C LEU A 112 6.21 0.54 11.55
N MET A 113 6.66 1.79 11.62
CA MET A 113 7.87 2.27 10.92
C MET A 113 9.10 1.44 11.33
N ALA A 114 9.35 1.31 12.64
CA ALA A 114 10.49 0.53 13.14
C ALA A 114 10.44 -0.94 12.70
N PHE A 115 9.24 -1.54 12.66
CA PHE A 115 9.03 -2.88 12.13
C PHE A 115 9.38 -2.96 10.64
N LEU A 116 8.91 -2.02 9.82
CA LEU A 116 9.15 -2.01 8.38
C LEU A 116 10.63 -1.77 8.04
N GLU A 117 11.30 -0.86 8.74
CA GLU A 117 12.75 -0.62 8.64
C GLU A 117 13.53 -1.91 8.95
N SER A 118 13.24 -2.54 10.08
CA SER A 118 13.87 -3.81 10.48
C SER A 118 13.64 -4.91 9.43
N LYS A 119 12.43 -4.98 8.85
CA LYS A 119 12.11 -5.95 7.80
C LYS A 119 12.86 -5.67 6.50
N ARG A 120 13.01 -4.40 6.11
CA ARG A 120 13.78 -3.99 4.93
C ARG A 120 15.24 -4.36 5.10
N GLU A 121 15.85 -4.01 6.23
CA GLU A 121 17.25 -4.34 6.54
C GLU A 121 17.50 -5.85 6.52
N MET A 122 16.62 -6.63 7.15
CA MET A 122 16.70 -8.09 7.15
C MET A 122 16.63 -8.67 5.73
N SER A 123 15.71 -8.17 4.90
CA SER A 123 15.58 -8.61 3.51
C SER A 123 16.83 -8.31 2.69
N ILE A 124 17.39 -7.11 2.84
CA ILE A 124 18.62 -6.70 2.13
C ILE A 124 19.81 -7.55 2.60
N SER A 125 19.99 -7.70 3.92
CA SER A 125 21.09 -8.48 4.50
C SER A 125 21.06 -9.95 4.06
N TYR A 126 19.88 -10.59 4.10
CA TYR A 126 19.71 -11.97 3.65
C TYR A 126 20.11 -12.15 2.19
N ARG A 127 19.76 -11.19 1.32
CA ARG A 127 20.06 -11.28 -0.11
C ARG A 127 21.53 -11.03 -0.43
N THR A 128 22.21 -10.20 0.37
CA THR A 128 23.67 -9.99 0.25
C THR A 128 24.46 -11.21 0.72
N LYS A 129 24.00 -11.92 1.75
CA LYS A 129 24.68 -13.12 2.29
C LYS A 129 24.53 -14.37 1.43
N ASN A 130 23.50 -14.43 0.58
CA ASN A 130 23.16 -15.60 -0.25
C ASN A 130 23.36 -15.34 -1.76
N LYS A 131 24.14 -14.31 -2.11
CA LYS A 131 24.68 -14.08 -3.47
C LYS A 131 26.09 -14.63 -3.54
#